data_AF-A0AAV0IVA3-F1
#
_entry.id   AF-A0AAV0IVA3-F1
#
_cell.length_a   1.000
_cell.length_b   1.000
_cell.length_c   1.000
_cell.angle_alpha   90.00
_cell.angle_beta   90.00
_cell.angle_gamma   90.00
#
_symmetry.space_group_name_H-M   'P 1'
#
loop_
_entity.id
_entity.type
_entity.pdbx_description
1 polymer ?
#
loop_
_entity_poly.entity_id
_entity_poly.type
_entity_poly.pdbx_seq_one_letter_code
_entity_poly.pdbx_strand_id
1 'polypeptide(L)'
;MPLRVVMTKSLDLPDEANLWDVSDVPTMVVTQRGARKSFQKILASKGVEVVEFDILNPRDVMEYFHDRGYLSIMWECGGRLAASAISDGVIHKVYAFLAPKIIGGTNAQSPVGELGMVEMTQAFDLLDVCYEQIGPDMLMSGSLQPIPDPTPIIPSENETLAIDPTVNPYEPSIIFFYKTWDPYGAFSNFSAHSIKMPEENGGNVTWSSVEHYYQASKFMGVSDSGAKDCIGKIKSAKSPEEAAKVGRSMQRLHPNLVRADWEDVKIDVMYSGLRCKFSSYPYLKSMLLATSGSVLVEASPHDLFWGGGREGEGLNYLGRLLMRLRSEFLGESSTSSESTCLAL
;
A
#
# COMPACT_ATOMS: atom_id res chain seq x y z
N MET A 1 20.90 -15.24 -27.53
CA MET A 1 20.66 -13.79 -27.54
C MET A 1 19.40 -13.51 -26.72
N PRO A 2 19.29 -12.38 -26.00
CA PRO A 2 18.09 -12.07 -25.22
C PRO A 2 16.89 -11.84 -26.15
N LEU A 3 15.69 -12.24 -25.70
CA LEU A 3 14.45 -11.90 -26.40
C LEU A 3 14.29 -10.37 -26.42
N ARG A 4 13.96 -9.81 -27.59
CA ARG A 4 13.64 -8.38 -27.71
C ARG A 4 12.15 -8.18 -27.45
N VAL A 5 11.81 -7.30 -26.52
CA VAL A 5 10.43 -6.99 -26.17
C VAL A 5 10.15 -5.53 -26.50
N VAL A 6 9.06 -5.28 -27.24
CA VAL A 6 8.58 -3.93 -27.54
C VAL A 6 7.22 -3.74 -26.88
N MET A 7 7.14 -2.81 -25.93
CA MET A 7 5.89 -2.45 -25.24
C MET A 7 5.28 -1.21 -25.87
N THR A 8 4.04 -1.30 -26.37
CA THR A 8 3.35 -0.17 -27.01
C THR A 8 1.84 -0.20 -26.78
N LYS A 9 1.22 0.93 -26.45
CA LYS A 9 -0.24 0.98 -26.24
C LYS A 9 -1.02 1.04 -27.56
N SER A 10 -0.51 1.80 -28.53
CA SER A 10 -1.23 2.13 -29.78
C SER A 10 -0.76 1.34 -31.00
N LEU A 11 0.37 0.63 -30.92
CA LEU A 11 1.05 0.04 -32.09
C LEU A 11 1.41 1.10 -33.16
N ASP A 12 1.66 2.34 -32.73
CA ASP A 12 2.20 3.41 -33.58
C ASP A 12 3.71 3.24 -33.73
N LEU A 13 4.08 2.25 -34.53
CA LEU A 13 5.45 1.85 -34.79
C LEU A 13 5.71 1.89 -36.30
N PRO A 14 6.96 2.14 -36.73
CA PRO A 14 7.31 2.16 -38.14
C PRO A 14 7.16 0.76 -38.75
N ASP A 15 6.68 0.71 -39.99
CA ASP A 15 6.44 -0.55 -40.71
C ASP A 15 7.77 -1.29 -41.03
N GLU A 16 8.86 -0.53 -41.12
CA GLU A 16 10.24 -1.01 -41.31
C GLU A 16 11.11 -0.60 -40.13
N ALA A 17 11.68 -1.60 -39.44
CA ALA A 17 12.66 -1.42 -38.38
C ALA A 17 13.49 -2.70 -38.25
N ASN A 18 14.75 -2.56 -37.82
CA ASN A 18 15.66 -3.70 -37.55
C ASN A 18 15.12 -4.63 -36.44
N LEU A 19 14.16 -4.17 -35.65
CA LEU A 19 13.48 -4.97 -34.64
C LEU A 19 12.58 -6.07 -35.25
N TRP A 20 12.11 -5.87 -36.48
CA TRP A 20 11.21 -6.81 -37.17
C TRP A 20 11.95 -7.91 -37.93
N ASP A 21 13.28 -7.80 -38.05
CA ASP A 21 14.10 -8.89 -38.55
C ASP A 21 14.36 -9.90 -37.43
N VAL A 22 13.65 -11.02 -37.49
CA VAL A 22 13.71 -12.10 -36.50
C VAL A 22 14.68 -13.22 -36.88
N SER A 23 15.51 -13.03 -37.91
CA SER A 23 16.44 -14.05 -38.42
C SER A 23 17.48 -14.45 -37.36
N ASP A 24 17.99 -13.47 -36.62
CA ASP A 24 19.03 -13.69 -35.60
C ASP A 24 18.46 -13.78 -34.17
N VAL A 25 17.46 -12.95 -33.85
CA VAL A 25 16.93 -12.79 -32.50
C VAL A 25 15.41 -12.66 -32.53
N PRO A 26 14.66 -13.45 -31.74
CA PRO A 26 13.22 -13.32 -31.69
C PRO A 26 12.80 -11.95 -31.14
N THR A 27 11.66 -11.47 -31.62
CA THR A 27 11.05 -10.22 -31.16
C THR A 27 9.60 -10.48 -30.77
N MET A 28 9.22 -9.93 -29.62
CA MET A 28 7.87 -9.94 -29.11
C MET A 28 7.35 -8.50 -28.97
N VAL A 29 6.12 -8.29 -29.38
CA VAL A 29 5.40 -7.02 -29.22
C VAL A 29 4.27 -7.22 -28.24
N VAL A 30 4.30 -6.46 -27.16
CA VAL A 30 3.27 -6.44 -26.14
C VAL A 30 2.42 -5.19 -26.33
N THR A 31 1.11 -5.39 -26.52
CA THR A 31 0.18 -4.31 -26.85
C THR A 31 -1.11 -4.34 -26.05
N GLN A 32 -1.80 -3.20 -25.99
CA GLN A 32 -3.16 -3.16 -25.47
C GLN A 32 -4.16 -3.73 -26.51
N ARG A 33 -5.18 -4.42 -26.01
CA ARG A 33 -6.23 -5.05 -26.81
C ARG A 33 -6.93 -4.05 -27.71
N GLY A 34 -7.08 -4.43 -28.98
CA GLY A 34 -7.76 -3.61 -29.98
C GLY A 34 -6.84 -2.64 -30.74
N ALA A 35 -5.55 -2.59 -30.42
CA ALA A 35 -4.57 -1.78 -31.14
C ALA A 35 -4.32 -2.31 -32.57
N ARG A 36 -4.45 -1.43 -33.58
CA ARG A 36 -4.14 -1.59 -35.01
C ARG A 36 -3.98 -3.05 -35.52
N LYS A 37 -5.10 -3.80 -35.58
CA LYS A 37 -5.12 -5.23 -35.98
C LYS A 37 -4.49 -5.53 -37.35
N SER A 38 -4.55 -4.59 -38.30
CA SER A 38 -3.90 -4.75 -39.61
C SER A 38 -2.38 -4.84 -39.48
N PHE A 39 -1.79 -4.04 -38.59
CA PHE A 39 -0.35 -4.03 -38.36
C PHE A 39 0.11 -5.25 -37.55
N GLN A 40 -0.69 -5.73 -36.60
CA GLN A 40 -0.42 -7.00 -35.92
C GLN A 40 -0.29 -8.18 -36.90
N LYS A 41 -1.14 -8.23 -37.94
CA LYS A 41 -1.04 -9.27 -38.99
C LYS A 41 0.27 -9.17 -39.78
N ILE A 42 0.74 -7.95 -40.05
CA ILE A 42 2.02 -7.71 -40.73
C ILE A 42 3.16 -8.22 -39.85
N LEU A 43 3.17 -7.87 -38.57
CA LEU A 43 4.15 -8.35 -37.60
C LEU A 43 4.16 -9.89 -37.50
N ALA A 44 2.99 -10.51 -37.41
CA ALA A 44 2.87 -11.97 -37.39
C ALA A 44 3.40 -12.60 -38.68
N SER A 45 3.17 -11.99 -39.85
CA SER A 45 3.71 -12.49 -41.12
C SER A 45 5.25 -12.39 -41.21
N LYS A 46 5.85 -11.49 -40.44
CA LYS A 46 7.31 -11.36 -40.26
C LYS A 46 7.86 -12.27 -39.16
N GLY A 47 7.03 -13.09 -38.52
CA GLY A 47 7.45 -14.00 -37.43
C GLY A 47 7.58 -13.34 -36.05
N VAL A 48 7.09 -12.11 -35.89
CA VAL A 48 7.07 -11.40 -34.60
C VAL A 48 5.87 -11.87 -33.78
N GLU A 49 6.11 -12.24 -32.52
CA GLU A 49 5.04 -12.64 -31.61
C GLU A 49 4.29 -11.40 -31.08
N VAL A 50 2.97 -11.39 -31.14
CA VAL A 50 2.14 -10.28 -30.63
C VAL A 50 1.27 -10.77 -29.49
N VAL A 51 1.43 -10.14 -28.32
CA VAL A 51 0.69 -10.46 -27.09
C VAL A 51 -0.21 -9.28 -26.74
N GLU A 52 -1.51 -9.55 -26.56
CA GLU A 52 -2.50 -8.53 -26.18
C GLU A 52 -2.82 -8.59 -24.69
N PHE A 53 -2.85 -7.44 -24.04
CA PHE A 53 -3.31 -7.23 -22.66
C PHE A 53 -4.56 -6.35 -22.68
N ASP A 54 -5.54 -6.61 -21.80
CA ASP A 54 -6.74 -5.76 -21.70
C ASP A 54 -6.37 -4.33 -21.28
N ILE A 55 -5.50 -4.20 -20.27
CA ILE A 55 -4.87 -2.95 -19.85
C ILE A 55 -3.36 -3.17 -19.83
N LEU A 56 -2.61 -2.36 -20.58
CA LEU A 56 -1.17 -2.50 -20.66
C LEU A 56 -0.49 -1.72 -19.52
N ASN A 57 0.05 -2.43 -18.53
CA ASN A 57 0.88 -1.90 -17.46
C ASN A 57 2.17 -2.73 -17.27
N PRO A 58 3.26 -2.13 -16.75
CA PRO A 58 4.51 -2.82 -16.43
C PRO A 58 4.36 -4.11 -15.60
N ARG A 59 3.55 -4.09 -14.54
CA ARG A 59 3.39 -5.23 -13.61
C ARG A 59 2.87 -6.49 -14.27
N ASP A 60 1.74 -6.41 -14.96
CA ASP A 60 1.11 -7.56 -15.64
C ASP A 60 2.05 -8.15 -16.71
N VAL A 61 2.84 -7.28 -17.37
CA VAL A 61 3.82 -7.70 -18.38
C VAL A 61 4.98 -8.46 -17.73
N MET A 62 5.43 -8.05 -16.54
CA MET A 62 6.46 -8.77 -15.79
C MET A 62 5.94 -10.11 -15.25
N GLU A 63 4.70 -10.17 -14.73
CA GLU A 63 4.06 -11.42 -14.31
C GLU A 63 3.96 -12.41 -15.47
N TYR A 64 3.55 -11.93 -16.65
CA TYR A 64 3.52 -12.74 -17.86
C TYR A 64 4.89 -13.29 -18.26
N PHE A 65 5.95 -12.50 -18.09
CA PHE A 65 7.31 -12.96 -18.38
C PHE A 65 7.83 -13.94 -17.32
N HIS A 66 7.46 -13.75 -16.06
CA HIS A 66 7.74 -14.70 -14.99
C HIS A 66 7.12 -16.06 -15.30
N ASP A 67 5.84 -16.11 -15.69
CA ASP A 67 5.14 -17.35 -16.04
C ASP A 67 5.74 -18.06 -17.25
N ARG A 68 6.39 -17.29 -18.14
CA ARG A 68 7.15 -17.82 -19.29
C ARG A 68 8.59 -18.24 -18.94
N GLY A 69 8.99 -18.10 -17.69
CA GLY A 69 10.30 -18.52 -17.19
C GLY A 69 11.44 -17.52 -17.46
N TYR A 70 11.13 -16.26 -17.77
CA TYR A 70 12.15 -15.23 -17.89
C TYR A 70 12.58 -14.74 -16.50
N LEU A 71 13.88 -14.86 -16.20
CA LEU A 71 14.43 -14.53 -14.88
C LEU A 71 14.98 -13.11 -14.78
N SER A 72 15.40 -12.52 -15.91
CA SER A 72 16.06 -11.22 -15.94
C SER A 72 15.61 -10.44 -17.16
N ILE A 73 15.23 -9.18 -16.95
CA ILE A 73 14.78 -8.27 -18.00
C ILE A 73 15.59 -6.98 -17.88
N MET A 74 16.17 -6.53 -18.99
CA MET A 74 16.84 -5.24 -19.08
C MET A 74 15.85 -4.23 -19.66
N TRP A 75 15.58 -3.16 -18.92
CA TRP A 75 14.61 -2.15 -19.32
C TRP A 75 15.32 -0.94 -19.94
N GLU A 76 15.23 -0.83 -21.27
CA GLU A 76 15.71 0.33 -22.02
C GLU A 76 14.51 1.07 -22.60
N CYS A 77 14.16 2.22 -22.03
CA CYS A 77 13.01 2.99 -22.50
C CYS A 77 13.11 4.48 -22.19
N GLY A 78 12.18 5.26 -22.73
CA GLY A 78 12.07 6.68 -22.42
C GLY A 78 11.52 6.94 -21.01
N GLY A 79 11.79 8.14 -20.48
CA GLY A 79 11.51 8.48 -19.09
C GLY A 79 10.08 8.26 -18.62
N ARG A 80 9.07 8.41 -19.50
CA ARG A 80 7.66 8.14 -19.17
C ARG A 80 7.39 6.68 -18.82
N LEU A 81 7.93 5.75 -19.60
CA LEU A 81 7.74 4.31 -19.33
C LEU A 81 8.61 3.86 -18.15
N ALA A 82 9.82 4.42 -18.03
CA ALA A 82 10.69 4.16 -16.89
C ALA A 82 10.04 4.60 -15.57
N ALA A 83 9.45 5.81 -15.53
CA ALA A 83 8.73 6.30 -14.37
C ALA A 83 7.55 5.39 -14.00
N SER A 84 6.74 4.98 -14.99
CA SER A 84 5.65 4.03 -14.75
C SER A 84 6.13 2.69 -14.18
N ALA A 85 7.24 2.16 -14.69
CA ALA A 85 7.80 0.88 -14.21
C ALA A 85 8.39 1.01 -12.79
N ILE A 86 9.04 2.14 -12.48
CA ILE A 86 9.54 2.44 -11.14
C ILE A 86 8.36 2.58 -10.17
N SER A 87 7.33 3.35 -10.51
CA SER A 87 6.13 3.52 -9.69
C SER A 87 5.38 2.20 -9.45
N ASP A 88 5.38 1.29 -10.42
CA ASP A 88 4.76 -0.03 -10.28
C ASP A 88 5.61 -1.00 -9.44
N GLY A 89 6.82 -0.62 -9.03
CA GLY A 89 7.69 -1.43 -8.16
C GLY A 89 8.32 -2.65 -8.85
N VAL A 90 8.42 -2.64 -10.18
CA VAL A 90 8.98 -3.79 -10.93
C VAL A 90 10.49 -3.67 -11.21
N ILE A 91 11.07 -2.48 -10.98
CA ILE A 91 12.49 -2.21 -11.23
C ILE A 91 13.30 -2.48 -9.96
N HIS A 92 14.19 -3.45 -10.04
CA HIS A 92 15.02 -3.87 -8.90
C HIS A 92 16.36 -3.15 -8.85
N LYS A 93 16.98 -2.92 -10.02
CA LYS A 93 18.32 -2.34 -10.12
C LYS A 93 18.36 -1.29 -11.21
N VAL A 94 19.02 -0.17 -10.91
CA VAL A 94 19.20 0.96 -11.81
C VAL A 94 20.66 1.03 -12.23
N TYR A 95 20.87 1.28 -13.53
CA TYR A 95 22.16 1.64 -14.11
C TYR A 95 22.00 2.99 -14.80
N ALA A 96 22.65 4.01 -14.28
CA ALA A 96 22.61 5.37 -14.78
C ALA A 96 23.97 5.77 -15.36
N PHE A 97 24.00 6.03 -16.67
CA PHE A 97 25.20 6.48 -17.37
C PHE A 97 25.21 8.00 -17.49
N LEU A 98 26.23 8.64 -16.96
CA LEU A 98 26.45 10.08 -17.03
C LEU A 98 27.62 10.37 -17.97
N ALA A 99 27.31 10.97 -19.11
CA ALA A 99 28.32 11.45 -20.04
C ALA A 99 28.83 12.84 -19.64
N PRO A 100 30.12 13.19 -19.91
CA PRO A 100 30.69 14.51 -19.64
C PRO A 100 30.22 15.53 -20.69
N LYS A 101 28.90 15.72 -20.81
CA LYS A 101 28.26 16.59 -21.81
C LYS A 101 27.11 17.37 -21.16
N ILE A 102 26.94 18.63 -21.57
CA ILE A 102 25.89 19.52 -21.05
C ILE A 102 25.02 19.96 -22.24
N ILE A 103 23.72 19.66 -22.18
CA ILE A 103 22.75 20.02 -23.23
C ILE A 103 21.84 21.16 -22.76
N GLY A 104 21.34 21.10 -21.51
CA GLY A 104 20.39 22.07 -20.97
C GLY A 104 19.03 22.09 -21.69
N GLY A 105 18.14 22.99 -21.27
CA GLY A 105 16.86 23.27 -21.94
C GLY A 105 15.62 22.83 -21.15
N THR A 106 14.61 23.71 -21.12
CA THR A 106 13.34 23.50 -20.40
C THR A 106 12.50 22.35 -20.95
N ASN A 107 12.65 22.04 -22.24
CA ASN A 107 11.94 20.95 -22.92
C ASN A 107 12.82 19.70 -23.11
N ALA A 108 14.00 19.65 -22.49
CA ALA A 108 14.85 18.47 -22.54
C ALA A 108 14.15 17.31 -21.82
N GLN A 109 14.15 16.12 -22.44
CA GLN A 109 13.58 14.92 -21.83
C GLN A 109 14.42 14.51 -20.62
N SER A 110 13.78 14.33 -19.46
CA SER A 110 14.43 13.77 -18.29
C SER A 110 14.61 12.25 -18.43
N PRO A 111 15.69 11.67 -17.85
CA PRO A 111 15.91 10.22 -17.87
C PRO A 111 14.77 9.42 -17.25
N VAL A 112 14.18 9.96 -16.17
CA VAL A 112 12.98 9.45 -15.52
C VAL A 112 11.91 10.54 -15.60
N GLY A 113 10.71 10.16 -16.02
CA GLY A 113 9.55 11.05 -16.10
C GLY A 113 8.96 11.38 -14.72
N GLU A 114 7.72 11.85 -14.69
CA GLU A 114 7.07 12.22 -13.43
C GLU A 114 6.73 10.98 -12.57
N LEU A 115 7.20 11.01 -11.32
CA LEU A 115 6.88 10.03 -10.28
C LEU A 115 5.84 10.54 -9.26
N GLY A 116 5.37 11.78 -9.41
CA GLY A 116 4.36 12.38 -8.52
C GLY A 116 4.91 12.83 -7.14
N MET A 117 6.23 12.87 -6.97
CA MET A 117 6.88 13.33 -5.75
C MET A 117 6.91 14.86 -5.69
N VAL A 118 6.55 15.41 -4.54
CA VAL A 118 6.54 16.86 -4.27
C VAL A 118 7.61 17.29 -3.28
N GLU A 119 8.09 16.37 -2.45
CA GLU A 119 9.14 16.60 -1.45
C GLU A 119 10.31 15.62 -1.66
N MET A 120 11.54 16.08 -1.37
CA MET A 120 12.73 15.22 -1.51
C MET A 120 12.74 14.03 -0.56
N THR A 121 12.03 14.12 0.57
CA THR A 121 11.80 13.03 1.52
C THR A 121 11.02 11.86 0.92
N GLN A 122 10.34 12.08 -0.21
CA GLN A 122 9.58 11.05 -0.94
C GLN A 122 10.42 10.39 -2.03
N ALA A 123 11.64 10.88 -2.30
CA ALA A 123 12.50 10.34 -3.33
C ALA A 123 12.95 8.91 -3.00
N PHE A 124 13.11 8.08 -4.03
CA PHE A 124 13.66 6.75 -3.85
C PHE A 124 15.18 6.83 -3.63
N ASP A 125 15.64 6.30 -2.51
CA ASP A 125 17.06 6.08 -2.27
C ASP A 125 17.54 4.83 -3.02
N LEU A 126 18.71 4.95 -3.65
CA LEU A 126 19.42 3.79 -4.19
C LEU A 126 20.28 3.18 -3.09
N LEU A 127 20.17 1.87 -2.92
CA LEU A 127 21.02 1.09 -2.04
C LEU A 127 22.22 0.54 -2.80
N ASP A 128 23.28 0.20 -2.05
CA ASP A 128 24.51 -0.41 -2.56
C ASP A 128 25.07 0.32 -3.79
N VAL A 129 25.11 1.65 -3.70
CA VAL A 129 25.51 2.49 -4.83
C VAL A 129 26.98 2.30 -5.14
N CYS A 130 27.25 1.87 -6.37
CA CYS A 130 28.58 1.75 -6.94
C CYS A 130 28.77 2.79 -8.03
N TYR A 131 29.97 3.36 -8.06
CA TYR A 131 30.42 4.29 -9.11
C TYR A 131 31.60 3.67 -9.85
N GLU A 132 31.50 3.62 -11.18
CA GLU A 132 32.53 3.08 -12.05
C GLU A 132 32.75 4.02 -13.24
N GLN A 133 34.00 4.27 -13.61
CA GLN A 133 34.33 5.02 -14.82
C GLN A 133 34.44 4.07 -16.01
N ILE A 134 33.59 4.26 -17.02
CA ILE A 134 33.59 3.47 -18.26
C ILE A 134 33.98 4.39 -19.41
N GLY A 135 35.27 4.37 -19.77
CA GLY A 135 35.83 5.28 -20.76
C GLY A 135 35.66 6.75 -20.32
N PRO A 136 35.01 7.61 -21.12
CA PRO A 136 34.75 9.00 -20.74
C PRO A 136 33.53 9.17 -19.83
N ASP A 137 32.67 8.16 -19.69
CA ASP A 137 31.38 8.25 -18.98
C ASP A 137 31.48 7.67 -17.56
N MET A 138 30.59 8.11 -16.67
CA MET A 138 30.46 7.60 -15.31
C MET A 138 29.21 6.73 -15.20
N LEU A 139 29.37 5.49 -14.76
CA LEU A 139 28.28 4.62 -14.39
C LEU A 139 27.99 4.73 -12.90
N MET A 140 26.76 5.08 -12.56
CA MET A 140 26.20 4.89 -11.22
C MET A 140 25.25 3.70 -11.27
N SER A 141 25.45 2.72 -10.41
CA SER A 141 24.52 1.58 -10.28
C SER A 141 24.08 1.41 -8.84
N GLY A 142 22.82 1.04 -8.61
CA GLY A 142 22.29 0.78 -7.28
C GLY A 142 20.94 0.07 -7.35
N SER A 143 20.52 -0.51 -6.23
CA SER A 143 19.25 -1.22 -6.11
C SER A 143 18.16 -0.30 -5.58
N LEU A 144 16.93 -0.42 -6.09
CA LEU A 144 15.76 0.28 -5.55
C LEU A 144 15.11 -0.60 -4.49
N GLN A 145 14.78 -0.02 -3.32
CA GLN A 145 13.86 -0.68 -2.39
C GLN A 145 12.40 -0.40 -2.75
N PRO A 146 11.47 -1.32 -2.38
CA PRO A 146 11.76 -2.59 -1.73
C PRO A 146 12.13 -3.63 -2.80
N ILE A 147 13.11 -4.48 -2.51
CA ILE A 147 12.92 -5.87 -2.89
C ILE A 147 11.68 -6.28 -2.06
N PRO A 148 10.53 -6.60 -2.66
CA PRO A 148 9.56 -7.37 -1.93
C PRO A 148 10.26 -8.71 -1.70
N ASP A 149 10.85 -8.87 -0.52
CA ASP A 149 10.89 -10.21 0.02
C ASP A 149 9.40 -10.59 0.13
N PRO A 150 8.92 -11.66 -0.50
CA PRO A 150 7.56 -12.13 -0.28
C PRO A 150 7.31 -12.50 1.19
N THR A 151 8.34 -12.47 2.05
CA THR A 151 8.12 -12.37 3.48
C THR A 151 7.66 -10.97 3.86
N PRO A 152 6.51 -10.83 4.54
CA PRO A 152 6.05 -9.54 5.04
C PRO A 152 7.15 -8.86 5.85
N ILE A 153 7.28 -7.54 5.72
CA ILE A 153 8.18 -6.73 6.54
C ILE A 153 7.70 -6.87 8.00
N ILE A 154 8.29 -7.82 8.71
CA ILE A 154 8.13 -7.95 10.16
C ILE A 154 8.81 -6.70 10.74
N PRO A 155 8.14 -5.92 11.62
CA PRO A 155 8.80 -4.81 12.32
C PRO A 155 10.07 -5.35 12.99
N SER A 156 11.13 -4.54 13.08
CA SER A 156 12.40 -5.01 13.64
C SER A 156 12.19 -5.73 14.98
N GLU A 157 13.03 -6.73 15.33
CA GLU A 157 12.86 -7.51 16.58
C GLU A 157 12.62 -6.61 17.80
N ASN A 158 13.33 -5.48 17.85
CA ASN A 158 13.19 -4.47 18.90
C ASN A 158 11.83 -3.74 18.86
N GLU A 159 11.31 -3.38 17.68
CA GLU A 159 10.01 -2.73 17.55
C GLU A 159 8.85 -3.70 17.83
N THR A 160 8.94 -4.95 17.36
CA THR A 160 7.89 -5.96 17.58
C THR A 160 7.83 -6.36 19.05
N LEU A 161 8.98 -6.59 19.71
CA LEU A 161 9.03 -6.85 21.16
C LEU A 161 8.58 -5.65 22.00
N ALA A 162 8.87 -4.43 21.55
CA ALA A 162 8.39 -3.21 22.23
C ALA A 162 6.86 -3.03 22.12
N ILE A 163 6.24 -3.50 21.04
CA ILE A 163 4.79 -3.41 20.81
C ILE A 163 4.04 -4.57 21.50
N ASP A 164 4.57 -5.80 21.41
CA ASP A 164 4.03 -6.98 22.08
C ASP A 164 5.14 -7.98 22.44
N PRO A 165 5.48 -8.12 23.73
CA PRO A 165 6.56 -9.01 24.18
C PRO A 165 6.22 -10.50 24.07
N THR A 166 4.97 -10.87 23.71
CA THR A 166 4.56 -12.27 23.57
C THR A 166 4.84 -12.85 22.18
N VAL A 167 5.23 -12.03 21.21
CA VAL A 167 5.55 -12.48 19.84
C VAL A 167 6.87 -13.25 19.84
N ASN A 168 6.84 -14.49 19.34
CA ASN A 168 8.05 -15.29 19.16
C ASN A 168 8.71 -14.95 17.81
N PRO A 169 9.93 -14.38 17.79
CA PRO A 169 10.59 -13.99 16.54
C PRO A 169 11.07 -15.17 15.69
N TYR A 170 11.18 -16.37 16.28
CA TYR A 170 11.71 -17.54 15.58
C TYR A 170 10.66 -18.35 14.79
N GLU A 171 9.37 -18.15 15.06
CA GLU A 171 8.24 -18.74 14.32
C GLU A 171 6.99 -17.82 14.40
N PRO A 172 6.97 -16.66 13.74
CA PRO A 172 5.81 -15.78 13.79
C PRO A 172 4.66 -16.36 12.96
N SER A 173 3.58 -16.78 13.60
CA SER A 173 2.32 -17.07 12.91
C SER A 173 1.63 -15.75 12.54
N ILE A 174 1.37 -15.55 11.25
CA ILE A 174 0.75 -14.32 10.74
C ILE A 174 -0.74 -14.57 10.54
N ILE A 175 -1.56 -13.71 11.13
CA ILE A 175 -3.02 -13.75 11.01
C ILE A 175 -3.48 -12.56 10.17
N PHE A 176 -3.97 -12.87 8.98
CA PHE A 176 -4.58 -11.89 8.09
C PHE A 176 -6.08 -11.76 8.38
N PHE A 177 -6.57 -10.51 8.40
CA PHE A 177 -8.00 -10.22 8.47
C PHE A 177 -8.34 -9.09 7.48
N TYR A 178 -9.45 -9.20 6.77
CA TYR A 178 -9.86 -8.13 5.85
C TYR A 178 -11.38 -8.01 5.77
N LYS A 179 -12.07 -9.10 5.42
CA LYS A 179 -13.52 -9.04 5.24
C LYS A 179 -14.23 -9.30 6.56
N THR A 180 -15.34 -8.63 6.77
CA THR A 180 -16.12 -8.71 8.02
C THR A 180 -16.75 -10.08 8.26
N TRP A 181 -16.79 -10.95 7.24
CA TRP A 181 -17.26 -12.35 7.33
C TRP A 181 -16.14 -13.37 7.57
N ASP A 182 -14.88 -12.94 7.60
CA ASP A 182 -13.75 -13.83 7.90
C ASP A 182 -13.75 -14.22 9.39
N PRO A 183 -13.06 -15.30 9.80
CA PRO A 183 -12.96 -15.72 11.20
C PRO A 183 -12.47 -14.61 12.15
N TYR A 184 -11.61 -13.72 11.63
CA TYR A 184 -11.10 -12.53 12.32
C TYR A 184 -11.67 -11.22 11.76
N GLY A 185 -12.73 -11.27 10.96
CA GLY A 185 -13.38 -10.10 10.37
C GLY A 185 -13.90 -9.10 11.40
N ALA A 186 -14.15 -9.58 12.62
CA ALA A 186 -14.49 -8.74 13.76
C ALA A 186 -13.32 -7.85 14.24
N PHE A 187 -12.10 -8.01 13.73
CA PHE A 187 -10.98 -7.11 14.01
C PHE A 187 -11.02 -5.83 13.18
N SER A 188 -11.67 -5.86 12.02
CA SER A 188 -11.86 -4.67 11.19
C SER A 188 -12.66 -3.58 11.92
N ASN A 189 -12.27 -2.32 11.74
CA ASN A 189 -13.04 -1.14 12.15
C ASN A 189 -14.39 -1.01 11.43
N PHE A 190 -14.56 -1.69 10.28
CA PHE A 190 -15.81 -1.80 9.54
C PHE A 190 -16.78 -2.85 10.10
N SER A 191 -16.38 -3.62 11.12
CA SER A 191 -17.29 -4.59 11.74
C SER A 191 -18.50 -3.87 12.39
N ALA A 192 -19.69 -4.46 12.28
CA ALA A 192 -20.94 -3.91 12.82
C ALA A 192 -21.07 -4.09 14.35
N HIS A 193 -20.17 -3.47 15.11
CA HIS A 193 -20.17 -3.45 16.57
C HIS A 193 -20.33 -2.01 17.06
N SER A 194 -21.41 -1.74 17.78
CA SER A 194 -21.66 -0.40 18.28
C SER A 194 -20.76 -0.07 19.45
N ILE A 195 -20.27 1.17 19.50
CA ILE A 195 -19.37 1.64 20.55
C ILE A 195 -19.99 2.83 21.27
N LYS A 196 -19.74 2.94 22.59
CA LYS A 196 -20.17 4.06 23.42
C LYS A 196 -18.95 4.92 23.76
N MET A 197 -18.85 6.09 23.16
CA MET A 197 -17.74 7.01 23.38
C MET A 197 -18.18 8.16 24.28
N PRO A 198 -17.35 8.59 25.24
CA PRO A 198 -17.65 9.74 26.09
C PRO A 198 -17.62 11.04 25.26
N GLU A 199 -18.53 11.96 25.56
CA GLU A 199 -18.57 13.33 25.04
C GLU A 199 -17.93 14.31 26.03
N GLU A 200 -17.45 15.45 25.52
CA GLU A 200 -16.87 16.53 26.33
C GLU A 200 -17.84 17.08 27.40
N ASN A 201 -19.16 16.93 27.19
CA ASN A 201 -20.21 17.36 28.12
C ASN A 201 -20.53 16.33 29.22
N GLY A 202 -19.77 15.23 29.34
CA GLY A 202 -19.98 14.19 30.35
C GLY A 202 -21.07 13.16 30.02
N GLY A 203 -21.60 13.17 28.78
CA GLY A 203 -22.52 12.15 28.26
C GLY A 203 -21.79 11.03 27.50
N ASN A 204 -22.52 9.97 27.11
CA ASN A 204 -22.00 8.93 26.22
C ASN A 204 -22.78 8.94 24.91
N VAL A 205 -22.07 8.94 23.78
CA VAL A 205 -22.66 8.81 22.44
C VAL A 205 -22.42 7.41 21.89
N THR A 206 -23.50 6.79 21.45
CA THR A 206 -23.45 5.52 20.73
C THR A 206 -23.18 5.77 19.24
N TRP A 207 -22.18 5.08 18.72
CA TRP A 207 -21.83 5.01 17.30
C TRP A 207 -22.07 3.61 16.76
N SER A 208 -22.59 3.50 15.54
CA SER A 208 -22.92 2.21 14.92
C SER A 208 -21.70 1.33 14.62
N SER A 209 -20.53 1.94 14.42
CA SER A 209 -19.24 1.26 14.31
C SER A 209 -18.08 2.18 14.68
N VAL A 210 -16.88 1.60 14.81
CA VAL A 210 -15.63 2.36 14.97
C VAL A 210 -15.42 3.32 13.80
N GLU A 211 -15.75 2.91 12.58
CA GLU A 211 -15.63 3.77 11.39
C GLU A 211 -16.54 5.01 11.45
N HIS A 212 -17.76 4.89 11.98
CA HIS A 212 -18.65 6.05 12.15
C HIS A 212 -18.04 7.08 13.11
N TYR A 213 -17.50 6.60 14.23
CA TYR A 213 -16.82 7.45 15.19
C TYR A 213 -15.56 8.09 14.59
N TYR A 214 -14.73 7.31 13.88
CA TYR A 214 -13.49 7.79 13.28
C TYR A 214 -13.75 8.89 12.25
N GLN A 215 -14.71 8.70 11.34
CA GLN A 215 -15.04 9.72 10.33
C GLN A 215 -15.69 10.96 10.94
N ALA A 216 -16.54 10.80 11.96
CA ALA A 216 -17.14 11.93 12.65
C ALA A 216 -16.10 12.74 13.44
N SER A 217 -15.09 12.08 14.01
CA SER A 217 -14.01 12.70 14.79
C SER A 217 -13.19 13.73 14.00
N LYS A 218 -13.18 13.64 12.67
CA LYS A 218 -12.58 14.64 11.78
C LYS A 218 -13.19 16.03 11.94
N PHE A 219 -14.48 16.09 12.27
CA PHE A 219 -15.27 17.32 12.33
C PHE A 219 -15.60 17.72 13.78
N MET A 220 -15.23 16.90 14.76
CA MET A 220 -15.42 17.22 16.18
C MET A 220 -14.48 18.35 16.62
N GLY A 221 -14.94 19.20 17.55
CA GLY A 221 -14.18 20.35 18.06
C GLY A 221 -14.24 21.61 17.18
N VAL A 222 -14.78 21.52 15.96
CA VAL A 222 -14.96 22.67 15.07
C VAL A 222 -16.26 23.41 15.42
N SER A 223 -16.17 24.70 15.72
CA SER A 223 -17.33 25.52 16.15
C SER A 223 -18.36 25.79 15.05
N ASP A 224 -18.01 25.53 13.80
CA ASP A 224 -18.84 25.79 12.62
C ASP A 224 -20.09 24.87 12.56
N SER A 225 -21.25 25.45 12.21
CA SER A 225 -22.50 24.69 12.07
C SER A 225 -22.45 23.61 10.99
N GLY A 226 -21.66 23.81 9.93
CA GLY A 226 -21.44 22.85 8.85
C GLY A 226 -20.70 21.60 9.32
N ALA A 227 -19.78 21.73 10.28
CA ALA A 227 -19.09 20.59 10.86
C ALA A 227 -20.07 19.70 11.65
N LYS A 228 -20.99 20.31 12.42
CA LYS A 228 -22.06 19.59 13.13
C LYS A 228 -23.00 18.86 12.17
N ASP A 229 -23.31 19.46 11.03
CA ASP A 229 -24.15 18.84 10.00
C ASP A 229 -23.44 17.63 9.34
N CYS A 230 -22.12 17.74 9.12
CA CYS A 230 -21.30 16.62 8.66
C CYS A 230 -21.32 15.44 9.65
N ILE A 231 -21.14 15.72 10.95
CA ILE A 231 -21.22 14.71 12.01
C ILE A 231 -22.60 14.03 12.01
N GLY A 232 -23.68 14.82 11.90
CA GLY A 232 -25.05 14.30 11.82
C GLY A 232 -25.26 13.34 10.65
N LYS A 233 -24.74 13.69 9.46
CA LYS A 233 -24.80 12.84 8.25
C LYS A 233 -23.98 11.56 8.38
N ILE A 234 -22.80 11.63 8.99
CA ILE A 234 -21.96 10.46 9.21
C ILE A 234 -22.64 9.52 10.23
N LYS A 235 -23.21 10.08 11.30
CA LYS A 235 -23.90 9.31 12.35
C LYS A 235 -25.17 8.63 11.84
N SER A 236 -25.86 9.22 10.86
CA SER A 236 -27.08 8.66 10.27
C SER A 236 -26.84 7.69 9.11
N ALA A 237 -25.58 7.49 8.69
CA ALA A 237 -25.21 6.51 7.69
C ALA A 237 -25.66 5.10 8.09
N LYS A 238 -26.10 4.29 7.12
CA LYS A 238 -26.66 2.96 7.38
C LYS A 238 -25.59 1.89 7.48
N SER A 239 -24.40 2.14 6.94
CA SER A 239 -23.29 1.21 6.99
C SER A 239 -21.94 1.92 7.22
N PRO A 240 -20.93 1.21 7.74
CA PRO A 240 -19.57 1.73 7.90
C PRO A 240 -18.96 2.24 6.58
N GLU A 241 -19.24 1.58 5.46
CA GLU A 241 -18.81 2.00 4.12
C GLU A 241 -19.45 3.31 3.68
N GLU A 242 -20.74 3.49 3.99
CA GLU A 242 -21.44 4.75 3.74
C GLU A 242 -20.87 5.88 4.61
N ALA A 243 -20.61 5.62 5.89
CA ALA A 243 -19.96 6.56 6.80
C ALA A 243 -18.57 6.99 6.27
N ALA A 244 -17.75 6.02 5.82
CA ALA A 244 -16.45 6.26 5.19
C ALA A 244 -16.56 7.08 3.89
N LYS A 245 -17.59 6.82 3.08
CA LYS A 245 -17.84 7.54 1.82
C LYS A 245 -18.26 8.99 2.07
N VAL A 246 -19.16 9.21 3.02
CA VAL A 246 -19.64 10.54 3.40
C VAL A 246 -18.50 11.34 4.04
N GLY A 247 -17.79 10.78 5.02
CA GLY A 247 -16.67 11.44 5.70
C GLY A 247 -15.56 11.87 4.73
N ARG A 248 -15.13 10.99 3.82
CA ARG A 248 -14.13 11.31 2.79
C ARG A 248 -14.62 12.36 1.79
N SER A 249 -15.88 12.30 1.37
CA SER A 249 -16.47 13.31 0.48
C SER A 249 -16.51 14.69 1.13
N MET A 250 -16.94 14.77 2.39
CA MET A 250 -17.01 16.03 3.14
C MET A 250 -15.64 16.62 3.41
N GLN A 251 -14.65 15.79 3.76
CA GLN A 251 -13.26 16.23 3.92
C GLN A 251 -12.72 16.86 2.62
N ARG A 252 -13.04 16.30 1.45
CA ARG A 252 -12.60 16.82 0.15
C ARG A 252 -13.32 18.12 -0.23
N LEU A 253 -14.62 18.20 0.00
CA LEU A 253 -15.44 19.37 -0.37
C LEU A 253 -15.26 20.54 0.59
N HIS A 254 -15.02 20.26 1.87
CA HIS A 254 -14.94 21.24 2.94
C HIS A 254 -13.73 20.97 3.86
N PRO A 255 -12.49 21.09 3.34
CA PRO A 255 -11.28 20.83 4.13
C PRO A 255 -11.15 21.79 5.32
N ASN A 256 -11.74 22.98 5.24
CA ASN A 256 -11.79 23.97 6.31
C ASN A 256 -12.66 23.57 7.52
N LEU A 257 -13.54 22.57 7.36
CA LEU A 257 -14.38 22.04 8.43
C LEU A 257 -13.74 20.85 9.17
N VAL A 258 -12.58 20.40 8.71
CA VAL A 258 -11.81 19.35 9.37
C VAL A 258 -10.95 19.99 10.45
N ARG A 259 -10.84 19.33 11.61
CA ARG A 259 -9.96 19.77 12.70
C ARG A 259 -8.50 19.87 12.23
N ALA A 260 -7.81 20.92 12.67
CA ALA A 260 -6.48 21.26 12.17
C ALA A 260 -5.40 20.22 12.53
N ASP A 261 -5.55 19.55 13.68
CA ASP A 261 -4.64 18.54 14.23
C ASP A 261 -4.99 17.10 13.78
N TRP A 262 -5.86 16.95 12.77
CA TRP A 262 -6.37 15.63 12.36
C TRP A 262 -5.27 14.62 12.03
N GLU A 263 -4.23 15.06 11.31
CA GLU A 263 -3.13 14.17 10.90
C GLU A 263 -2.33 13.64 12.10
N ASP A 264 -2.26 14.42 13.20
CA ASP A 264 -1.57 14.03 14.43
C ASP A 264 -2.44 13.10 15.30
N VAL A 265 -3.75 13.36 15.38
CA VAL A 265 -4.65 12.64 16.32
C VAL A 265 -5.32 11.40 15.73
N LYS A 266 -5.28 11.18 14.41
CA LYS A 266 -6.01 10.09 13.75
C LYS A 266 -5.70 8.70 14.33
N ILE A 267 -4.45 8.48 14.74
CA ILE A 267 -4.01 7.20 15.32
C ILE A 267 -4.67 6.98 16.69
N ASP A 268 -4.63 8.00 17.55
CA ASP A 268 -5.21 7.93 18.89
C ASP A 268 -6.74 7.82 18.88
N VAL A 269 -7.39 8.50 17.94
CA VAL A 269 -8.84 8.39 17.72
C VAL A 269 -9.22 6.97 17.34
N MET A 270 -8.50 6.37 16.36
CA MET A 270 -8.74 4.98 15.97
C MET A 270 -8.52 4.02 17.14
N TYR A 271 -7.40 4.18 17.85
CA TYR A 271 -7.07 3.36 19.02
C TYR A 271 -8.14 3.45 20.10
N SER A 272 -8.65 4.65 20.41
CA SER A 272 -9.71 4.86 21.39
C SER A 272 -11.01 4.15 21.01
N GLY A 273 -11.39 4.21 19.73
CA GLY A 273 -12.55 3.49 19.20
C GLY A 273 -12.40 1.96 19.28
N LEU A 274 -11.21 1.44 18.93
CA LEU A 274 -10.89 0.02 19.05
C LEU A 274 -10.89 -0.43 20.52
N ARG A 275 -10.24 0.31 21.41
CA ARG A 275 -10.23 0.01 22.85
C ARG A 275 -11.65 -0.08 23.40
N CYS A 276 -12.52 0.88 23.07
CA CYS A 276 -13.92 0.86 23.49
C CYS A 276 -14.64 -0.40 22.98
N LYS A 277 -14.49 -0.73 21.69
CA LYS A 277 -15.07 -1.93 21.08
C LYS A 277 -14.64 -3.21 21.82
N PHE A 278 -13.34 -3.48 21.90
CA PHE A 278 -12.88 -4.73 22.51
C PHE A 278 -13.10 -4.78 24.03
N SER A 279 -13.19 -3.63 24.71
CA SER A 279 -13.56 -3.59 26.14
C SER A 279 -15.06 -3.86 26.36
N SER A 280 -15.91 -3.46 25.40
CA SER A 280 -17.37 -3.60 25.51
C SER A 280 -17.87 -5.01 25.17
N TYR A 281 -17.10 -5.79 24.41
CA TYR A 281 -17.51 -7.11 23.92
C TYR A 281 -16.53 -8.19 24.39
N PRO A 282 -16.87 -8.95 25.46
CA PRO A 282 -15.98 -9.95 26.04
C PRO A 282 -15.51 -11.03 25.06
N TYR A 283 -16.36 -11.47 24.13
CA TYR A 283 -15.97 -12.46 23.12
C TYR A 283 -14.92 -11.91 22.13
N LEU A 284 -14.97 -10.62 21.79
CA LEU A 284 -13.95 -9.97 20.96
C LEU A 284 -12.64 -9.83 21.73
N LYS A 285 -12.70 -9.49 23.03
CA LYS A 285 -11.53 -9.48 23.90
C LYS A 285 -10.87 -10.86 23.93
N SER A 286 -11.63 -11.92 24.17
CA SER A 286 -11.11 -13.29 24.15
C SER A 286 -10.54 -13.70 22.80
N MET A 287 -11.20 -13.32 21.70
CA MET A 287 -10.71 -13.58 20.35
C MET A 287 -9.37 -12.87 20.08
N LEU A 288 -9.20 -11.62 20.55
CA LEU A 288 -7.94 -10.89 20.44
C LEU A 288 -6.84 -11.55 21.28
N LEU A 289 -7.13 -11.92 22.52
CA LEU A 289 -6.18 -12.60 23.40
C LEU A 289 -5.74 -13.97 22.85
N ALA A 290 -6.64 -14.71 22.19
CA ALA A 290 -6.31 -15.99 21.55
C ALA A 290 -5.28 -15.88 20.42
N THR A 291 -5.03 -14.67 19.91
CA THR A 291 -3.98 -14.42 18.91
C THR A 291 -2.60 -14.17 19.49
N SER A 292 -2.42 -14.30 20.81
CA SER A 292 -1.13 -14.12 21.50
C SER A 292 -0.01 -14.87 20.76
N GLY A 293 1.15 -14.22 20.61
CA GLY A 293 2.26 -14.78 19.84
C GLY A 293 2.17 -14.65 18.32
N SER A 294 1.03 -14.18 17.77
CA SER A 294 0.85 -13.98 16.32
C SER A 294 0.92 -12.51 15.91
N VAL A 295 1.37 -12.24 14.69
CA VAL A 295 1.32 -10.91 14.07
C VAL A 295 -0.03 -10.71 13.40
N LEU A 296 -0.71 -9.60 13.71
CA LEU A 296 -2.01 -9.25 13.12
C LEU A 296 -1.82 -8.30 11.94
N VAL A 297 -2.37 -8.65 10.77
CA VAL A 297 -2.28 -7.84 9.55
C VAL A 297 -3.66 -7.61 8.94
N GLU A 298 -4.03 -6.33 8.77
CA GLU A 298 -5.23 -5.99 8.00
C GLU A 298 -4.92 -6.12 6.49
N ALA A 299 -5.43 -7.16 5.83
CA ALA A 299 -5.13 -7.47 4.44
C ALA A 299 -5.97 -6.66 3.43
N SER A 300 -6.11 -5.36 3.67
CA SER A 300 -6.77 -4.46 2.72
C SER A 300 -5.87 -4.15 1.52
N PRO A 301 -6.26 -4.52 0.28
CA PRO A 301 -5.42 -4.34 -0.90
C PRO A 301 -5.38 -2.89 -1.41
N HIS A 302 -6.09 -1.97 -0.75
CA HIS A 302 -6.25 -0.58 -1.19
C HIS A 302 -5.89 0.44 -0.12
N ASP A 303 -5.75 0.03 1.15
CA ASP A 303 -5.41 0.91 2.25
C ASP A 303 -3.96 0.64 2.68
N LEU A 304 -3.06 1.54 2.27
CA LEU A 304 -1.63 1.45 2.57
C LEU A 304 -1.27 2.01 3.94
N PHE A 305 -2.20 2.70 4.62
CA PHE A 305 -1.93 3.31 5.92
C PHE A 305 -2.43 2.40 7.05
N TRP A 306 -3.71 2.06 7.05
CA TRP A 306 -4.29 1.17 8.07
C TRP A 306 -4.01 -0.30 7.78
N GLY A 307 -3.99 -0.66 6.50
CA GLY A 307 -3.79 -2.01 6.00
C GLY A 307 -2.34 -2.33 5.68
N GLY A 308 -2.11 -3.62 5.42
CA GLY A 308 -0.84 -4.19 4.96
C GLY A 308 -0.65 -4.13 3.44
N GLY A 309 -1.61 -3.63 2.66
CA GLY A 309 -1.52 -3.66 1.20
C GLY A 309 -1.70 -5.05 0.61
N ARG A 310 -1.52 -5.19 -0.71
CA ARG A 310 -1.69 -6.49 -1.41
C ARG A 310 -0.45 -7.39 -1.24
N GLU A 311 0.72 -6.79 -1.20
CA GLU A 311 2.04 -7.43 -1.18
C GLU A 311 2.85 -7.07 0.09
N GLY A 312 2.22 -6.51 1.13
CA GLY A 312 2.89 -6.11 2.37
C GLY A 312 3.45 -4.67 2.37
N GLU A 313 3.14 -3.88 1.35
CA GLU A 313 3.59 -2.50 1.19
C GLU A 313 2.92 -1.49 2.15
N GLY A 314 1.85 -1.92 2.85
CA GLY A 314 1.09 -1.07 3.76
C GLY A 314 1.67 -1.03 5.18
N LEU A 315 1.48 0.10 5.86
CA LEU A 315 2.03 0.36 7.20
C LEU A 315 1.39 -0.51 8.31
N ASN A 316 0.22 -1.09 8.03
CA ASN A 316 -0.53 -1.97 8.93
C ASN A 316 -0.78 -1.33 10.32
N TYR A 317 -1.05 -0.02 10.37
CA TYR A 317 -1.31 0.66 11.65
C TYR A 317 -2.47 0.01 12.41
N LEU A 318 -3.48 -0.51 11.72
CA LEU A 318 -4.62 -1.15 12.39
C LEU A 318 -4.18 -2.42 13.14
N GLY A 319 -3.41 -3.29 12.48
CA GLY A 319 -2.85 -4.48 13.12
C GLY A 319 -1.95 -4.14 14.31
N ARG A 320 -1.10 -3.12 14.18
CA ARG A 320 -0.23 -2.63 15.27
C ARG A 320 -1.03 -2.16 16.48
N LEU A 321 -2.10 -1.39 16.27
CA LEU A 321 -2.98 -0.93 17.36
C LEU A 321 -3.68 -2.09 18.08
N LEU A 322 -4.09 -3.13 17.34
CA LEU A 322 -4.69 -4.33 17.94
C LEU A 322 -3.68 -5.14 18.76
N MET A 323 -2.44 -5.27 18.29
CA MET A 323 -1.37 -5.93 19.04
C MET A 323 -1.02 -5.14 20.32
N ARG A 324 -0.92 -3.81 20.24
CA ARG A 324 -0.77 -2.96 21.43
C ARG A 324 -1.90 -3.18 22.42
N LEU A 325 -3.15 -3.19 21.95
CA LEU A 325 -4.31 -3.42 22.80
C LEU A 325 -4.32 -4.82 23.43
N ARG A 326 -3.86 -5.84 22.69
CA ARG A 326 -3.68 -7.21 23.18
C ARG A 326 -2.70 -7.24 24.36
N SER A 327 -1.54 -6.61 24.22
CA SER A 327 -0.51 -6.51 25.26
C SER A 327 -1.06 -5.87 26.54
N GLU A 328 -1.83 -4.78 26.40
CA GLU A 328 -2.45 -4.11 27.55
C GLU A 328 -3.46 -5.01 28.28
N PHE A 329 -4.31 -5.74 27.54
CA PHE A 329 -5.26 -6.67 28.15
C PHE A 329 -4.60 -7.89 28.80
N LEU A 330 -3.48 -8.38 28.25
CA LEU A 330 -2.68 -9.42 28.88
C LEU A 330 -2.05 -8.90 30.19
N GLY A 331 -1.52 -7.68 30.19
CA GLY A 331 -1.02 -7.01 31.39
C GLY A 331 -2.09 -6.88 32.49
N GLU A 332 -3.28 -6.39 32.15
CA GLU A 332 -4.42 -6.31 33.08
C GLU A 332 -4.79 -7.69 33.66
N SER A 333 -4.76 -8.74 32.84
CA SER A 333 -5.09 -10.10 33.30
C SER A 333 -4.08 -10.65 34.30
N SER A 334 -2.79 -10.36 34.13
CA SER A 334 -1.72 -10.79 35.05
C SER A 334 -1.78 -10.09 36.42
N THR A 335 -2.17 -8.82 36.45
CA THR A 335 -2.39 -8.09 37.72
C THR A 335 -3.64 -8.56 38.47
N SER A 336 -4.66 -9.05 37.74
CA SER A 336 -5.87 -9.60 38.35
C SER A 336 -5.67 -10.99 38.97
N SER A 337 -4.77 -11.81 38.41
CA SER A 337 -4.43 -13.13 38.96
C SER A 337 -3.50 -13.04 40.17
N GLU A 338 -2.54 -12.10 40.21
CA GLU A 338 -1.72 -11.85 41.40
C GLU A 338 -2.54 -11.33 42.59
N SER A 339 -3.55 -10.50 42.34
CA SER A 339 -4.46 -10.00 43.38
C SER A 339 -5.34 -11.11 44.00
N THR A 340 -5.54 -12.23 43.29
CA THR A 340 -6.32 -13.37 43.79
C THR A 340 -5.44 -14.37 44.57
N CYS A 341 -4.12 -14.36 44.38
CA CYS A 341 -3.19 -15.21 45.11
C CYS A 341 -2.78 -14.66 46.49
N LEU A 342 -3.02 -13.38 46.78
CA LEU A 342 -2.74 -12.74 48.07
C LEU A 342 -3.92 -12.81 49.07
N ALA A 343 -5.01 -13.51 48.72
CA ALA A 343 -6.22 -13.59 49.53
C ALA A 343 -6.65 -15.04 49.86
N LEU A 344 -5.69 -15.94 50.10
CA LEU A 344 -5.93 -17.24 50.73
C LEU A 344 -5.01 -17.45 51.93
#